data_AF-L8G7P6-F1
#
_entry.id   AF-L8G7P6-F1
#
_cell.length_a   1.000
_cell.length_b   1.000
_cell.length_c   1.000
_cell.angle_alpha   90.00
_cell.angle_beta   90.00
_cell.angle_gamma   90.00
#
_symmetry.space_group_name_H-M   'P 1'
#
loop_
_entity.id
_entity.type
_entity.pdbx_description
1 polymer ?
#
loop_
_entity_poly.entity_id
_entity_poly.type
_entity_poly.pdbx_seq_one_letter_code
_entity_poly.pdbx_strand_id
1 'polypeptide(L)'
;MFLEIFNSDLAHQALTHPPTHPGPPFLRPYILTMAHRIITQVVITGTRVLGRAFTEAYKQAAASSQYQKAQAKANGGAVGAGYAHSGLTLEEACKILNVKPPKGGKTDMEDVMARFRKLFDVNDPKKGGSFYLQSKVLRARERIESEARKAEEAESREEELKKGWKPKVFKDR
;
A
#
# COMPACT_ATOMS: atom_id res chain seq x y z
N MET A 1 10.69 3.42 -57.08
CA MET A 1 11.38 2.13 -56.95
C MET A 1 10.43 1.17 -56.25
N PHE A 2 9.92 0.18 -56.99
CA PHE A 2 9.43 -1.14 -56.57
C PHE A 2 8.30 -1.23 -55.51
N LEU A 3 7.22 -2.00 -55.63
CA LEU A 3 6.72 -2.92 -56.65
C LEU A 3 5.35 -3.40 -56.13
N GLU A 4 4.23 -3.05 -56.77
CA GLU A 4 2.97 -3.80 -56.62
C GLU A 4 2.65 -4.39 -57.98
N ILE A 5 3.11 -5.63 -58.18
CA ILE A 5 2.83 -6.45 -59.35
C ILE A 5 1.82 -7.51 -58.95
N PHE A 6 0.72 -7.48 -59.69
CA PHE A 6 -0.23 -8.53 -60.03
C PHE A 6 0.31 -9.98 -60.00
N ASN A 7 -0.64 -10.90 -59.76
CA ASN A 7 -0.71 -12.33 -60.11
C ASN A 7 -0.94 -13.17 -58.85
N SER A 8 -2.14 -13.68 -58.55
CA SER A 8 -3.11 -14.35 -59.44
C SER A 8 -2.40 -15.29 -60.42
N ASP A 9 -1.72 -16.30 -59.89
CA ASP A 9 -1.52 -17.52 -60.67
C ASP A 9 -1.60 -18.73 -59.73
N LEU A 10 -2.85 -19.15 -59.55
CA LEU A 10 -3.21 -20.43 -59.00
C LEU A 10 -3.09 -21.44 -60.15
N ALA A 11 -2.36 -22.51 -59.86
CA ALA A 11 -2.24 -23.72 -60.66
C ALA A 11 -1.38 -23.60 -61.92
N HIS A 12 -0.25 -24.31 -61.94
CA HIS A 12 -0.10 -25.45 -62.83
C HIS A 12 1.09 -26.31 -62.38
N GLN A 13 0.81 -27.62 -62.21
CA GLN A 13 1.64 -28.71 -62.74
C GLN A 13 2.83 -29.23 -61.91
N ALA A 14 2.65 -30.43 -61.31
CA ALA A 14 3.55 -31.58 -61.55
C ALA A 14 3.01 -32.87 -60.90
N LEU A 15 2.66 -33.84 -61.74
CA LEU A 15 2.45 -35.26 -61.45
C LEU A 15 3.80 -36.00 -61.35
N THR A 16 3.76 -37.27 -60.89
CA THR A 16 4.81 -38.33 -60.84
C THR A 16 5.70 -38.25 -59.57
N HIS A 17 5.99 -39.27 -58.75
CA HIS A 17 6.06 -40.74 -58.83
C HIS A 17 6.32 -41.30 -57.38
N PRO A 18 6.00 -42.57 -57.00
CA PRO A 18 6.48 -43.19 -55.75
C PRO A 18 7.82 -43.94 -55.98
N PRO A 19 8.77 -44.03 -55.02
CA PRO A 19 8.78 -45.20 -54.10
C PRO A 19 9.53 -45.08 -52.73
N THR A 20 9.09 -45.92 -51.77
CA THR A 20 9.82 -46.70 -50.73
C THR A 20 10.92 -46.10 -49.81
N HIS A 21 10.55 -45.99 -48.51
CA HIS A 21 11.24 -46.30 -47.22
C HIS A 21 12.71 -45.85 -46.93
N PRO A 22 12.99 -45.38 -45.68
CA PRO A 22 13.24 -46.30 -44.57
C PRO A 22 12.44 -45.95 -43.30
N GLY A 23 12.08 -46.98 -42.52
CA GLY A 23 11.33 -46.82 -41.27
C GLY A 23 12.05 -45.93 -40.23
N PRO A 24 11.32 -45.34 -39.27
CA PRO A 24 11.94 -44.54 -38.23
C PRO A 24 12.86 -45.41 -37.35
N PRO A 25 14.06 -44.93 -36.97
CA PRO A 25 14.90 -45.64 -36.02
C PRO A 25 14.19 -45.68 -34.66
N PHE A 26 13.77 -46.87 -34.27
CA PHE A 26 13.30 -47.16 -32.94
C PHE A 26 14.46 -47.04 -31.93
N LEU A 27 14.13 -46.44 -30.79
CA LEU A 27 14.84 -46.50 -29.49
C LEU A 27 16.01 -45.52 -29.29
N ARG A 28 15.66 -44.26 -28.97
CA ARG A 28 16.29 -43.62 -27.81
C ARG A 28 15.37 -43.81 -26.59
N PRO A 29 15.86 -44.36 -25.47
CA PRO A 29 15.05 -44.48 -24.26
C PRO A 29 14.92 -43.10 -23.60
N TYR A 30 13.91 -42.32 -23.99
CA TYR A 30 13.66 -40.96 -23.45
C TYR A 30 12.77 -40.97 -22.19
N ILE A 31 12.40 -42.14 -21.67
CA ILE A 31 11.36 -42.27 -20.64
C ILE A 31 11.83 -42.00 -19.21
N LEU A 32 13.14 -42.05 -18.91
CA LEU A 32 13.65 -41.59 -17.61
C LEU A 32 13.80 -40.06 -17.52
N THR A 33 13.65 -39.35 -18.63
CA THR A 33 13.87 -37.90 -18.69
C THR A 33 12.65 -37.02 -18.48
N MET A 34 11.44 -37.57 -18.62
CA MET A 34 10.24 -36.74 -18.63
C MET A 34 9.86 -36.22 -17.24
N ALA A 35 10.03 -37.02 -16.18
CA ALA A 35 9.67 -36.62 -14.82
C ALA A 35 10.55 -35.49 -14.28
N HIS A 36 11.88 -35.59 -14.43
CA HIS A 36 12.78 -34.52 -13.99
C HIS A 36 12.63 -33.26 -14.85
N ARG A 37 12.27 -33.39 -16.14
CA ARG A 37 11.99 -32.24 -17.02
C ARG A 37 10.71 -31.51 -16.61
N ILE A 38 9.67 -32.23 -16.20
CA ILE A 38 8.44 -31.62 -15.68
C ILE A 38 8.70 -30.94 -14.34
N ILE A 39 9.38 -31.60 -13.41
CA ILE A 39 9.71 -31.01 -12.09
C ILE A 39 10.58 -29.75 -12.27
N THR A 40 11.62 -29.82 -13.11
CA THR A 40 12.48 -28.65 -13.37
C THR A 40 11.72 -27.51 -14.05
N GLN A 41 10.80 -27.79 -14.97
CA GLN A 41 9.95 -26.78 -15.60
C GLN A 41 9.02 -26.10 -14.58
N VAL A 42 8.39 -26.85 -13.69
CA VAL A 42 7.52 -26.31 -12.63
C VAL A 42 8.31 -25.46 -11.65
N VAL A 43 9.48 -25.91 -11.22
CA VAL A 43 10.35 -25.17 -10.30
C VAL A 43 10.86 -23.87 -10.93
N ILE A 44 11.34 -23.91 -12.18
CA ILE A 44 11.85 -22.72 -12.87
C ILE A 44 10.73 -21.71 -13.12
N THR A 45 9.57 -22.17 -13.56
CA THR A 45 8.43 -21.30 -13.86
C THR A 45 7.82 -20.73 -12.59
N GLY A 46 7.62 -21.57 -11.57
CA GLY A 46 7.14 -21.17 -10.25
C GLY A 46 8.06 -20.14 -9.60
N THR A 47 9.37 -20.39 -9.56
CA THR A 47 10.33 -19.49 -8.92
C THR A 47 10.38 -18.11 -9.62
N ARG A 48 10.21 -18.04 -10.94
CA ARG A 48 10.17 -16.76 -11.67
C ARG A 48 8.92 -15.93 -11.33
N VAL A 49 7.77 -16.58 -11.23
CA VAL A 49 6.50 -15.91 -10.92
C VAL A 49 6.49 -15.45 -9.47
N LEU A 50 6.82 -16.35 -8.53
CA LEU A 50 6.88 -16.00 -7.11
C LEU A 50 7.97 -14.96 -6.85
N GLY A 51 9.17 -15.14 -7.41
CA GLY A 51 10.29 -14.21 -7.24
C GLY A 51 9.97 -12.78 -7.68
N ARG A 52 9.34 -12.60 -8.86
CA ARG A 52 8.91 -11.28 -9.33
C ARG A 52 7.88 -10.65 -8.39
N ALA A 53 6.85 -11.42 -8.00
CA ALA A 53 5.83 -10.95 -7.08
C ALA A 53 6.42 -10.50 -5.72
N PHE A 54 7.36 -11.25 -5.15
CA PHE A 54 8.05 -10.85 -3.93
C PHE A 54 8.88 -9.58 -4.12
N THR A 55 9.62 -9.42 -5.22
CA THR A 55 10.41 -8.21 -5.48
C THR A 55 9.52 -6.97 -5.69
N GLU A 56 8.40 -7.11 -6.38
CA GLU A 56 7.45 -6.02 -6.61
C GLU A 56 6.75 -5.63 -5.30
N ALA A 57 6.30 -6.62 -4.52
CA ALA A 57 5.72 -6.39 -3.21
C ALA A 57 6.74 -5.75 -2.25
N TYR A 58 8.00 -6.19 -2.25
CA TYR A 58 9.06 -5.58 -1.45
C TYR A 58 9.33 -4.13 -1.88
N LYS A 59 9.39 -3.86 -3.19
CA LYS A 59 9.53 -2.49 -3.71
C LYS A 59 8.35 -1.61 -3.33
N GLN A 60 7.12 -2.14 -3.37
CA GLN A 60 5.92 -1.41 -2.95
C GLN A 60 5.90 -1.17 -1.43
N ALA A 61 6.28 -2.14 -0.62
CA ALA A 61 6.42 -2.00 0.83
C ALA A 61 7.52 -1.00 1.19
N ALA A 62 8.68 -1.07 0.52
CA ALA A 62 9.77 -0.12 0.69
C ALA A 62 9.34 1.29 0.28
N ALA A 63 8.75 1.46 -0.90
CA ALA A 63 8.26 2.76 -1.37
C ALA A 63 7.21 3.35 -0.42
N SER A 64 6.18 2.58 -0.05
CA SER A 64 5.15 3.04 0.90
C SER A 64 5.74 3.38 2.27
N SER A 65 6.75 2.64 2.76
CA SER A 65 7.45 2.98 4.00
C SER A 65 8.25 4.28 3.89
N GLN A 66 8.88 4.57 2.73
CA GLN A 66 9.62 5.82 2.52
C GLN A 66 8.67 7.01 2.39
N TYR A 67 7.54 6.85 1.69
CA TYR A 67 6.48 7.87 1.65
C TYR A 67 5.90 8.14 3.03
N GLN A 68 5.69 7.11 3.85
CA GLN A 68 5.24 7.27 5.24
C GLN A 68 6.30 7.97 6.10
N LYS A 69 7.59 7.63 5.96
CA LYS A 69 8.69 8.29 6.67
C LYS A 69 8.87 9.76 6.25
N ALA A 70 8.73 10.06 4.96
CA ALA A 70 8.81 11.43 4.44
C ALA A 70 7.64 12.28 4.94
N GLN A 71 6.41 11.74 4.94
CA GLN A 71 5.25 12.41 5.51
C GLN A 71 5.36 12.57 7.04
N ALA A 72 5.91 11.58 7.75
CA ALA A 72 6.16 11.69 9.18
C ALA A 72 7.18 12.79 9.52
N LYS A 73 8.16 13.07 8.65
CA LYS A 73 9.10 14.19 8.80
C LYS A 73 8.45 15.54 8.51
N ALA A 74 7.55 15.62 7.53
CA ALA A 74 6.86 16.87 7.20
C ALA A 74 5.80 17.27 8.24
N ASN A 75 5.17 16.31 8.91
CA ASN A 75 4.04 16.53 9.83
C ASN A 75 4.34 16.34 11.33
N GLY A 76 5.61 16.34 11.74
CA GLY A 76 5.98 16.14 13.16
C GLY A 76 5.76 14.69 13.60
N GLY A 77 6.85 13.93 13.68
CA GLY A 77 6.82 12.47 13.75
C GLY A 77 5.96 11.87 14.86
N ALA A 78 5.11 10.91 14.48
CA ALA A 78 4.90 9.66 15.21
C ALA A 78 4.12 8.67 14.32
N VAL A 79 4.74 7.53 14.07
CA VAL A 79 4.17 6.38 13.37
C VAL A 79 3.06 5.77 14.22
N GLY A 80 1.83 5.84 13.72
CA GLY A 80 0.72 4.98 14.14
C GLY A 80 0.26 4.19 12.94
N ALA A 81 0.84 3.01 12.74
CA ALA A 81 0.41 2.03 11.73
C ALA A 81 -0.94 1.42 12.17
N GLY A 82 -1.99 2.22 12.10
CA GLY A 82 -3.37 1.80 12.27
C GLY A 82 -4.18 2.30 11.08
N TYR A 83 -4.28 1.45 10.05
CA TYR A 83 -5.20 1.60 8.91
C TYR A 83 -4.87 2.76 7.95
N ALA A 84 -3.79 2.55 7.19
CA ALA A 84 -3.33 3.37 6.08
C ALA A 84 -4.27 3.36 4.85
N HIS A 85 -5.54 3.75 5.02
CA HIS A 85 -6.42 4.11 3.91
C HIS A 85 -6.84 5.59 3.88
N SER A 86 -6.47 6.40 4.88
CA SER A 86 -6.33 7.86 4.71
C SER A 86 -5.69 8.42 5.97
N GLY A 87 -4.40 8.74 5.92
CA GLY A 87 -3.74 9.51 6.97
C GLY A 87 -4.36 10.89 7.05
N LEU A 88 -5.37 11.04 7.91
CA LEU A 88 -6.05 12.31 8.13
C LEU A 88 -5.07 13.29 8.76
N THR A 89 -4.74 14.38 8.07
CA THR A 89 -3.86 15.40 8.61
C THR A 89 -4.59 16.21 9.69
N LEU A 90 -3.82 16.88 10.57
CA LEU A 90 -4.41 17.77 11.58
C LEU A 90 -5.18 18.91 10.92
N GLU A 91 -4.66 19.46 9.82
CA GLU A 91 -5.32 20.54 9.08
C GLU A 91 -6.66 20.09 8.47
N GLU A 92 -6.70 18.89 7.87
CA GLU A 92 -7.95 18.31 7.36
C GLU A 92 -8.94 18.03 8.50
N ALA A 93 -8.47 17.54 9.64
CA ALA A 93 -9.33 17.31 10.79
C ALA A 93 -9.99 18.61 11.29
N CYS A 94 -9.21 19.69 11.38
CA CYS A 94 -9.72 21.01 11.73
C CYS A 94 -10.75 21.53 10.71
N LYS A 95 -10.51 21.31 9.41
CA LYS A 95 -11.47 21.66 8.36
C LYS A 95 -12.76 20.85 8.44
N ILE A 96 -12.68 19.53 8.69
CA ILE A 96 -13.85 18.64 8.81
C ILE A 96 -14.76 19.08 9.97
N LEU A 97 -14.17 19.39 11.13
CA LEU A 97 -14.95 19.84 12.29
C LEU A 97 -15.25 21.35 12.27
N ASN A 98 -14.75 22.08 11.27
CA ASN A 98 -14.86 23.53 11.15
C ASN A 98 -14.41 24.26 12.42
N VAL A 99 -13.26 23.85 12.95
CA VAL A 99 -12.61 24.45 14.12
C VAL A 99 -11.36 25.20 13.69
N LYS A 100 -10.99 26.23 14.45
CA LYS A 100 -9.78 26.99 14.15
C LYS A 100 -8.54 26.11 14.38
N PRO A 101 -7.51 26.20 13.53
CA PRO A 101 -6.23 25.55 13.79
C PRO A 101 -5.69 25.97 15.17
N PRO A 102 -4.98 25.08 15.88
CA PRO A 102 -4.45 25.38 17.21
C PRO A 102 -3.60 26.65 17.17
N LYS A 103 -4.09 27.73 17.81
CA LYS A 103 -3.38 29.00 17.90
C LYS A 103 -2.47 28.94 19.12
N GLY A 104 -1.16 28.80 18.90
CA GLY A 104 -0.18 28.75 19.99
C GLY A 104 -0.24 27.46 20.81
N GLY A 105 -0.49 26.32 20.17
CA GLY A 105 -0.47 24.99 20.81
C GLY A 105 -1.74 24.59 21.57
N LYS A 106 -2.64 25.54 21.84
CA LYS A 106 -3.90 25.27 22.54
C LYS A 106 -5.04 25.02 21.57
N THR A 107 -5.63 23.84 21.65
CA THR A 107 -6.86 23.46 20.94
C THR A 107 -8.04 23.65 21.88
N ASP A 108 -9.09 24.34 21.41
CA ASP A 108 -10.35 24.44 22.14
C ASP A 108 -11.13 23.13 22.03
N MET A 109 -10.96 22.25 23.02
CA MET A 109 -11.58 20.93 23.03
C MET A 109 -13.10 20.99 23.22
N GLU A 110 -13.63 22.08 23.79
CA GLU A 110 -15.08 22.24 23.97
C GLU A 110 -15.77 22.51 22.63
N ASP A 111 -15.23 23.42 21.82
CA ASP A 111 -15.76 23.70 20.47
C ASP A 111 -15.61 22.46 19.56
N VAL A 112 -14.48 21.74 19.65
CA VAL A 112 -14.26 20.47 18.92
C VAL A 112 -15.37 19.46 19.25
N MET A 113 -15.69 19.28 20.54
CA MET A 113 -16.71 18.32 20.95
C MET A 113 -18.12 18.77 20.58
N ALA A 114 -18.43 20.06 20.68
CA ALA A 114 -19.72 20.62 20.26
C ALA A 114 -19.96 20.41 18.76
N ARG A 115 -18.94 20.70 17.93
CA ARG A 115 -18.99 20.49 16.48
C ARG A 115 -19.09 19.01 16.11
N PHE A 116 -18.30 18.17 16.79
CA PHE A 116 -18.35 16.72 16.62
C PHE A 116 -19.77 16.18 16.87
N ARG A 117 -20.38 16.48 18.01
CA ARG A 117 -21.74 15.99 18.35
C ARG A 117 -22.75 16.38 17.27
N LYS A 118 -22.76 17.66 16.88
CA LYS A 118 -23.68 18.16 15.84
C LYS A 118 -23.49 17.42 14.51
N LEU A 119 -22.26 17.30 14.02
CA LEU A 119 -21.97 16.64 12.74
C LEU A 119 -22.22 15.13 12.80
N PHE A 120 -21.94 14.49 13.93
CA PHE A 120 -22.14 13.07 14.14
C PHE A 120 -23.63 12.70 14.16
N ASP A 121 -24.45 13.49 14.85
CA ASP A 121 -25.89 13.25 14.97
C ASP A 121 -26.64 13.48 13.66
N VAL A 122 -26.23 14.50 12.88
CA VAL A 122 -26.82 14.80 11.56
C VAL A 122 -26.46 13.72 10.54
N ASN A 123 -25.29 13.09 10.66
CA ASN A 123 -24.83 12.05 9.73
C ASN A 123 -25.14 10.62 10.21
N ASP A 124 -25.98 10.44 11.23
CA ASP A 124 -26.38 9.12 11.72
C ASP A 124 -27.04 8.31 10.59
N PRO A 125 -26.48 7.15 10.20
CA PRO A 125 -27.06 6.29 9.17
C PRO A 125 -28.50 5.88 9.45
N LYS A 126 -28.90 5.79 10.71
CA LYS A 126 -30.27 5.45 11.12
C LYS A 126 -31.28 6.55 10.80
N LYS A 127 -30.81 7.79 10.66
CA LYS A 127 -31.63 8.97 10.32
C LYS A 127 -31.51 9.36 8.85
N GLY A 128 -30.95 8.48 8.01
CA GLY A 128 -30.70 8.76 6.59
C GLY A 128 -29.37 9.48 6.29
N GLY A 129 -28.48 9.58 7.29
CA GLY A 129 -27.12 10.09 7.10
C GLY A 129 -26.17 9.10 6.46
N SER A 130 -24.92 9.51 6.24
CA SER A 130 -23.89 8.65 5.64
C SER A 130 -22.94 8.09 6.70
N PHE A 131 -22.83 6.76 6.76
CA PHE A 131 -21.85 6.07 7.61
C PHE A 131 -20.42 6.49 7.29
N TYR A 132 -20.13 6.78 6.02
CA TYR A 132 -18.82 7.26 5.59
C TYR A 132 -18.49 8.63 6.20
N LEU A 133 -19.43 9.57 6.13
CA LEU A 133 -19.26 10.90 6.70
C LEU A 133 -19.16 10.85 8.23
N GLN A 134 -20.01 10.05 8.88
CA GLN A 134 -19.94 9.80 10.31
C GLN A 134 -18.56 9.24 10.73
N SER A 135 -18.05 8.27 9.97
CA SER A 135 -16.71 7.70 10.19
C SER A 135 -15.61 8.75 10.02
N LYS A 136 -15.70 9.65 9.03
CA LYS A 136 -14.73 10.74 8.83
C LYS A 136 -14.75 11.77 9.96
N VAL A 137 -15.94 12.13 10.45
CA VAL A 137 -16.11 13.04 11.59
C VAL A 137 -15.50 12.44 12.86
N LEU A 138 -15.68 11.13 13.10
CA LEU A 138 -15.04 10.42 14.21
C LEU A 138 -13.51 10.47 14.11
N ARG A 139 -12.95 10.14 12.94
CA ARG A 139 -11.50 10.17 12.72
C ARG A 139 -10.90 11.58 12.89
N ALA A 140 -11.63 12.61 12.50
CA ALA A 140 -11.19 14.00 12.71
C ALA A 140 -11.06 14.35 14.19
N ARG A 141 -12.04 13.94 15.00
CA ARG A 141 -12.02 14.17 16.45
C ARG A 141 -10.86 13.41 17.12
N GLU A 142 -10.69 12.13 16.79
CA GLU A 142 -9.56 11.31 17.27
C GLU A 142 -8.19 11.94 16.92
N ARG A 143 -8.07 12.50 15.70
CA ARG A 143 -6.83 13.13 15.22
C ARG A 143 -6.48 14.38 16.03
N ILE A 144 -7.47 15.21 16.35
CA ILE A 144 -7.29 16.46 17.12
C ILE A 144 -6.99 16.15 18.59
N GLU A 145 -7.74 15.22 19.20
CA GLU A 145 -7.49 14.76 20.58
C GLU A 145 -6.08 14.20 20.74
N SER A 146 -5.62 13.41 19.76
CA SER A 146 -4.26 12.87 19.79
C SER A 146 -3.18 13.96 19.74
N GLU A 147 -3.40 15.08 19.05
CA GLU A 147 -2.41 16.18 19.02
C GLU A 147 -2.43 17.00 20.30
N ALA A 148 -3.63 17.27 20.85
CA ALA A 148 -3.75 17.93 22.14
C ALA A 148 -3.00 17.15 23.24
N ARG A 149 -3.19 15.82 23.28
CA ARG A 149 -2.48 14.95 24.23
C ARG A 149 -0.96 14.94 24.02
N LYS A 150 -0.51 14.88 22.77
CA LYS A 150 0.93 14.94 22.45
C LYS A 150 1.55 16.28 22.84
N ALA A 151 0.83 17.38 22.64
CA ALA A 151 1.30 18.71 23.04
C ALA A 151 1.46 18.77 24.57
N GLU A 152 0.51 18.26 25.33
CA GLU A 152 0.60 18.17 26.81
C GLU A 152 1.75 17.26 27.29
N GLU A 153 1.93 16.10 26.65
CA GLU A 153 3.07 15.19 26.93
C GLU A 153 4.42 15.84 26.57
N ALA A 154 4.48 16.67 25.53
CA ALA A 154 5.69 17.40 25.14
C ALA A 154 5.99 18.54 26.13
N GLU A 155 4.98 19.31 26.53
CA GLU A 155 5.11 20.36 27.53
C GLU A 155 5.57 19.79 28.88
N SER A 156 4.96 18.70 29.36
CA SER A 156 5.39 18.05 30.61
C SER A 156 6.82 17.50 30.53
N ARG A 157 7.22 16.92 29.39
CA ARG A 157 8.60 16.48 29.16
C ARG A 157 9.58 17.65 29.11
N GLU A 158 9.23 18.76 28.47
CA GLU A 158 10.05 19.97 28.45
C GLU A 158 10.21 20.58 29.85
N GLU A 159 9.16 20.52 30.67
CA GLU A 159 9.23 20.89 32.08
C GLU A 159 10.13 19.96 32.88
N GLU A 160 10.06 18.64 32.69
CA GLU A 160 10.97 17.68 33.32
C GLU A 160 12.42 17.90 32.91
N LEU A 161 12.67 18.22 31.63
CA LEU A 161 14.00 18.55 31.11
C LEU A 161 14.52 19.86 31.71
N LYS A 162 13.68 20.90 31.83
CA LYS A 162 14.04 22.18 32.47
C LYS A 162 14.25 22.07 33.98
N LYS A 163 13.51 21.19 34.66
CA LYS A 163 13.61 20.97 36.12
C LYS A 163 14.80 20.09 36.54
N GLY A 164 15.61 19.64 35.58
CA GLY A 164 16.84 18.91 35.82
C GLY A 164 16.65 17.40 35.66
N TRP A 165 17.14 16.89 34.54
CA TRP A 165 17.20 15.47 34.19
C TRP A 165 17.83 14.64 35.34
N LYS A 166 17.03 13.84 36.05
CA LYS A 166 17.51 12.74 36.91
C LYS A 166 17.10 11.42 36.25
N PRO A 167 17.97 10.77 35.47
CA PRO A 167 17.61 9.51 34.85
C PRO A 167 17.47 8.48 35.98
N LYS A 168 16.29 7.85 36.12
CA LYS A 168 16.17 6.60 36.86
C LYS A 168 16.86 5.53 36.03
N VAL A 169 18.18 5.49 36.12
CA VAL A 169 18.97 4.34 35.69
C VAL A 169 18.56 3.22 36.65
N PHE A 170 17.73 2.28 36.19
CA PHE A 170 17.62 0.99 36.84
C PHE A 170 19.02 0.37 36.81
N LYS A 171 19.70 0.47 37.95
CA LYS A 171 20.94 -0.24 38.22
C LYS A 171 20.53 -1.44 39.05
N ASP A 172 19.87 -2.38 38.40
CA ASP A 172 19.67 -3.70 38.99
C ASP A 172 20.99 -4.46 38.88
N ARG A 173 21.39 -4.95 40.04
CA ARG A 173 22.63 -5.61 40.41
C ARG A 173 22.64 -7.07 39.94
#